data_AF-A0ABD0MY49-F1
#
_entry.id   AF-A0ABD0MY49-F1
#
_cell.length_a   1.000
_cell.length_b   1.000
_cell.length_c   1.000
_cell.angle_alpha   90.00
_cell.angle_beta   90.00
_cell.angle_gamma   90.00
#
_symmetry.space_group_name_H-M   'P 1'
#
loop_
_entity.id
_entity.type
_entity.pdbx_description
1 polymer ?
#
loop_
_entity_poly.entity_id
_entity_poly.type
_entity_poly.pdbx_seq_one_letter_code
_entity_poly.pdbx_strand_id
1 'polypeptide(L)'
;ARMVAAATSNLCEAANASVQGHASEEKLISSAKQVAASTAQLLVACKVKADQDSEAMRRLQAAGNAVKRASDNLVKAAQKAAFDKAEDDSVVVKTKFVGGIAQ
;
A
#
# COMPACT_ATOMS: atom_id res chain seq x y z
N ALA A 1 18.46 9.27 4.56
CA ALA A 1 17.07 9.78 4.42
C ALA A 1 16.54 9.84 2.98
N ARG A 2 17.37 10.02 1.93
CA ARG A 2 16.90 10.10 0.53
C ARG A 2 15.98 8.95 0.09
N MET A 3 16.25 7.73 0.54
CA MET A 3 15.46 6.55 0.19
C MET A 3 13.99 6.66 0.65
N VAL A 4 13.75 7.16 1.86
CA VAL A 4 12.38 7.38 2.38
C VAL A 4 11.67 8.42 1.52
N ALA A 5 12.31 9.56 1.23
CA ALA A 5 11.71 10.61 0.42
C ALA A 5 11.30 10.11 -0.98
N ALA A 6 12.17 9.34 -1.65
CA ALA A 6 11.86 8.75 -2.95
C ALA A 6 10.70 7.74 -2.86
N ALA A 7 10.70 6.87 -1.84
CA ALA A 7 9.62 5.92 -1.63
C ALA A 7 8.27 6.61 -1.38
N THR A 8 8.26 7.69 -0.59
CA THR A 8 7.03 8.45 -0.29
C THR A 8 6.53 9.21 -1.52
N SER A 9 7.41 9.76 -2.35
CA SER A 9 7.04 10.39 -3.63
C SER A 9 6.37 9.39 -4.56
N ASN A 10 7.00 8.22 -4.74
CA ASN A 10 6.46 7.14 -5.57
C ASN A 10 5.11 6.64 -5.03
N LEU A 11 4.94 6.56 -3.71
CA LEU A 11 3.66 6.20 -3.09
C LEU A 11 2.57 7.23 -3.41
N CYS A 12 2.90 8.52 -3.38
CA CYS A 12 1.96 9.59 -3.69
C CYS A 12 1.51 9.52 -5.15
N GLU A 13 2.44 9.36 -6.09
CA GLU A 13 2.12 9.18 -7.51
C GLU A 13 1.29 7.93 -7.77
N ALA A 14 1.66 6.80 -7.16
CA ALA A 14 0.89 5.55 -7.27
C ALA A 14 -0.52 5.70 -6.69
N ALA A 15 -0.66 6.41 -5.56
CA ALA A 15 -1.96 6.68 -4.95
C ALA A 15 -2.82 7.60 -5.82
N ASN A 16 -2.25 8.69 -6.34
CA ASN A 16 -2.94 9.59 -7.26
C ASN A 16 -3.42 8.85 -8.52
N ALA A 17 -2.56 8.03 -9.12
CA ALA A 17 -2.94 7.25 -10.29
C ALA A 17 -3.98 6.15 -9.95
N SER A 18 -3.95 5.57 -8.74
CA SER A 18 -4.93 4.57 -8.30
C SER A 18 -6.31 5.19 -8.09
N VAL A 19 -6.41 6.38 -7.49
CA VAL A 19 -7.69 7.10 -7.34
C VAL A 19 -8.25 7.59 -8.68
N GLN A 20 -7.39 7.87 -9.65
CA GLN A 20 -7.80 8.18 -11.02
C GLN A 20 -8.19 6.92 -11.83
N GLY A 21 -7.99 5.71 -11.29
CA GLY A 21 -8.25 4.45 -11.98
C GLY A 21 -7.19 4.04 -13.00
N HIS A 22 -6.05 4.71 -13.04
CA HIS A 22 -4.96 4.48 -14.00
C HIS A 22 -3.84 3.57 -13.48
N ALA A 23 -3.66 3.42 -12.16
CA ALA A 23 -2.62 2.57 -11.59
C ALA A 23 -3.14 1.25 -11.03
N SER A 24 -2.36 0.20 -11.29
CA SER A 24 -2.53 -1.13 -10.72
C SER A 24 -2.36 -1.10 -9.20
N GLU A 25 -3.28 -1.74 -8.48
CA GLU A 25 -3.24 -1.92 -7.03
C GLU A 25 -1.91 -2.53 -6.56
N GLU A 26 -1.28 -3.37 -7.39
CA GLU A 26 0.04 -3.96 -7.14
C GLU A 26 1.16 -2.91 -7.02
N LYS A 27 1.13 -1.84 -7.83
CA LYS A 27 2.09 -0.74 -7.72
C LYS A 27 1.91 -0.01 -6.40
N LEU A 28 0.67 0.29 -6.03
CA LEU A 28 0.34 0.95 -4.77
C LEU A 28 0.82 0.12 -3.56
N ILE A 29 0.54 -1.18 -3.57
CA ILE A 29 0.97 -2.13 -2.55
C ILE A 29 2.50 -2.17 -2.45
N SER A 30 3.20 -2.24 -3.59
CA SER A 30 4.65 -2.32 -3.63
C SER A 30 5.30 -1.03 -3.10
N SER A 31 4.81 0.14 -3.52
CA SER A 31 5.28 1.44 -3.03
C SER A 31 5.02 1.60 -1.53
N ALA A 32 3.86 1.18 -1.02
CA ALA A 32 3.51 1.27 0.39
C ALA A 32 4.44 0.41 1.27
N LYS A 33 4.71 -0.82 0.84
CA LYS A 33 5.68 -1.72 1.51
C LYS A 33 7.09 -1.12 1.50
N GLN A 34 7.48 -0.51 0.38
CA GLN A 34 8.79 0.11 0.24
C GLN A 34 8.97 1.29 1.19
N VAL A 35 7.94 2.14 1.37
CA VAL A 35 7.94 3.22 2.38
C VAL A 35 8.14 2.65 3.77
N ALA A 36 7.36 1.64 4.16
CA ALA A 36 7.49 1.01 5.48
C ALA A 36 8.90 0.44 5.73
N ALA A 37 9.48 -0.23 4.72
CA ALA A 37 10.83 -0.79 4.80
C ALA A 37 11.91 0.30 4.92
N SER A 38 11.85 1.33 4.08
CA SER A 38 12.79 2.45 4.12
C SER A 38 12.69 3.24 5.42
N THR A 39 11.48 3.43 5.97
CA THR A 39 11.27 4.07 7.26
C THR A 39 11.81 3.21 8.40
N ALA A 40 11.60 1.89 8.37
CA ALA A 40 12.18 0.98 9.36
C ALA A 40 13.72 1.01 9.33
N GLN A 41 14.33 0.99 8.14
CA GLN A 41 15.79 1.14 8.00
C GLN A 41 16.29 2.48 8.54
N LEU A 42 15.56 3.58 8.27
CA LEU A 42 15.90 4.88 8.83
C LEU A 42 15.82 4.88 10.36
N LEU A 43 14.78 4.28 10.95
CA LEU A 43 14.66 4.15 12.40
C LEU A 43 15.81 3.35 13.00
N VAL A 44 16.16 2.21 12.40
CA VAL A 44 17.30 1.40 12.85
C VAL A 44 18.59 2.21 12.76
N ALA A 45 18.84 2.89 11.64
CA ALA A 45 20.02 3.74 11.45
C ALA A 45 20.10 4.90 12.45
N CYS A 46 18.96 5.52 12.78
CA CYS A 46 18.88 6.55 13.83
C CYS A 46 19.11 5.95 15.22
N LYS A 47 18.59 4.74 15.49
CA LYS A 47 18.72 4.05 16.78
C LYS A 47 20.17 3.67 17.12
N VAL A 48 21.03 3.43 16.13
CA VAL A 48 22.45 3.10 16.38
C VAL A 48 23.27 4.30 16.84
N LYS A 49 22.79 5.53 16.58
CA LYS A 49 23.50 6.78 16.89
C LYS A 49 22.81 7.67 17.92
N ALA A 50 21.57 7.37 18.28
CA ALA A 50 20.76 8.18 19.18
C ALA A 50 20.54 7.48 20.53
N ASP A 51 20.50 8.26 21.59
CA ASP A 51 20.03 7.81 22.91
C ASP A 51 18.60 7.29 22.80
N GLN A 52 18.41 6.01 23.13
CA GLN A 52 17.11 5.33 22.98
C GLN A 52 16.03 5.90 23.91
N ASP A 53 16.46 6.54 25.01
CA ASP A 53 15.57 7.15 26.00
C ASP A 53 15.22 8.62 25.66
N SER A 54 15.86 9.21 24.64
CA SER A 54 15.57 10.58 24.23
C SER A 54 14.13 10.71 23.73
N GLU A 55 13.46 11.80 24.12
CA GLU A 55 12.11 12.12 23.64
C GLU A 55 12.04 12.14 22.11
N ALA A 56 13.11 12.59 21.43
CA ALA A 56 13.23 12.58 19.98
C ALA A 56 13.16 11.15 19.41
N MET A 57 13.83 10.18 20.03
CA MET A 57 13.84 8.77 19.59
C MET A 57 12.48 8.13 19.85
N ARG A 58 11.84 8.43 20.98
CA ARG A 58 10.51 7.95 21.33
C ARG A 58 9.45 8.47 20.36
N ARG A 59 9.51 9.75 19.99
CA ARG A 59 8.66 10.38 18.95
C ARG A 59 8.94 9.78 17.57
N LEU A 60 10.21 9.59 17.20
CA LEU A 60 10.59 8.97 15.93
C LEU A 60 10.08 7.52 15.83
N GLN A 61 10.16 6.76 16.92
CA GLN A 61 9.66 5.39 16.98
C GLN A 61 8.13 5.34 16.85
N ALA A 62 7.42 6.22 17.55
CA ALA A 62 5.97 6.36 17.40
C ALA A 62 5.59 6.71 15.96
N ALA A 63 6.28 7.68 15.34
CA ALA A 63 6.07 8.07 13.95
C ALA A 63 6.36 6.91 12.98
N GLY A 64 7.48 6.19 13.15
CA GLY A 64 7.81 5.04 12.30
C GLY A 64 6.80 3.89 12.42
N ASN A 65 6.31 3.63 13.63
CA ASN A 65 5.23 2.65 13.82
C ASN A 65 3.92 3.11 13.18
N ALA A 66 3.57 4.39 13.29
CA ALA A 66 2.39 4.95 12.62
C ALA A 66 2.49 4.79 11.10
N VAL A 67 3.65 5.11 10.51
CA VAL A 67 3.92 4.91 9.07
C VAL A 67 3.77 3.45 8.68
N LYS A 68 4.39 2.53 9.42
CA LYS A 68 4.29 1.09 9.15
C LYS A 68 2.83 0.61 9.19
N ARG A 69 2.06 1.05 10.19
CA ARG A 69 0.64 0.69 10.33
C ARG A 69 -0.23 1.29 9.23
N ALA A 70 0.04 2.53 8.83
CA ALA A 70 -0.64 3.19 7.72
C ALA A 70 -0.35 2.46 6.39
N SER A 71 0.91 2.11 6.11
CA SER A 71 1.29 1.33 4.94
C SER A 71 0.63 -0.05 4.92
N ASP A 72 0.57 -0.76 6.05
CA ASP A 72 -0.08 -2.07 6.13
C ASP A 72 -1.60 -2.00 5.88
N ASN A 73 -2.26 -0.99 6.48
CA ASN A 73 -3.68 -0.75 6.24
C ASN A 73 -3.94 -0.39 4.77
N LEU A 74 -3.08 0.41 4.15
CA LEU A 74 -3.19 0.75 2.73
C LEU A 74 -3.04 -0.49 1.84
N VAL A 75 -2.09 -1.37 2.15
CA VAL A 75 -1.91 -2.65 1.44
C VAL A 75 -3.17 -3.51 1.54
N LYS A 76 -3.74 -3.65 2.74
CA LYS A 76 -4.98 -4.40 2.95
C LYS A 76 -6.16 -3.79 2.19
N ALA A 77 -6.29 -2.47 2.21
CA ALA A 77 -7.33 -1.76 1.49
C ALA A 77 -7.18 -1.94 -0.04
N ALA A 78 -5.96 -1.82 -0.55
CA ALA A 78 -5.65 -2.00 -1.96
C ALA A 78 -5.84 -3.45 -2.43
N GLN A 79 -5.43 -4.43 -1.62
CA GLN A 79 -5.72 -5.84 -1.88
C GLN A 79 -7.23 -6.08 -1.90
N LYS A 80 -7.95 -5.57 -0.91
CA LYS A 80 -9.41 -5.70 -0.87
C LYS A 80 -10.06 -5.08 -2.10
N ALA A 81 -9.65 -3.87 -2.51
CA ALA A 81 -10.16 -3.21 -3.71
C ALA A 81 -9.86 -4.03 -4.99
N ALA A 82 -8.67 -4.61 -5.09
CA ALA A 82 -8.30 -5.48 -6.22
C ALA A 82 -9.16 -6.76 -6.26
N PHE A 83 -9.45 -7.37 -5.10
CA PHE A 83 -10.31 -8.55 -5.00
C PHE A 83 -11.79 -8.22 -5.25
N ASP A 84 -12.30 -7.11 -4.73
CA ASP A 84 -13.70 -6.69 -4.89
C ASP A 84 -14.02 -6.36 -6.36
N LYS A 85 -13.07 -5.74 -7.09
CA LYS A 85 -13.18 -5.54 -8.54
C LYS A 85 -13.24 -6.84 -9.34
N ALA A 86 -12.58 -7.91 -8.88
CA ALA A 86 -12.56 -9.19 -9.59
C ALA A 86 -13.91 -9.92 -9.49
N GLU A 87 -14.68 -9.67 -8.43
CA GLU A 87 -16.00 -10.29 -8.22
C GLU A 87 -17.09 -9.63 -9.07
N ASP A 88 -16.97 -8.34 -9.42
CA ASP A 88 -17.94 -7.63 -10.27
C ASP A 88 -17.84 -8.02 -11.76
N ASP A 89 -16.63 -8.29 -12.28
CA ASP A 89 -16.42 -8.74 -13.67
C ASP A 89 -16.88 -10.19 -13.92
N SER A 90 -16.98 -11.01 -12.86
CA SER A 90 -17.39 -12.42 -12.93
C SER A 90 -18.89 -12.62 -13.16
N VAL A 91 -19.73 -11.60 -12.91
CA VAL A 91 -21.21 -11.75 -12.91
C VAL A 91 -21.85 -11.55 -14.29
N VAL A 92 -21.14 -11.00 -15.29
CA VAL A 92 -21.72 -10.61 -16.59
C VAL A 92 -21.67 -11.68 -17.69
N VAL A 93 -21.05 -12.85 -17.49
CA VAL A 93 -20.87 -13.86 -18.56
C VAL A 93 -21.91 -15.01 -18.54
N LYS A 94 -22.79 -15.10 -17.53
CA LYS A 94 -23.66 -16.29 -17.35
C LYS A 94 -25.11 -16.17 -17.83
N THR A 95 -25.50 -15.12 -18.57
CA THR A 95 -26.90 -14.97 -19.02
C THR A 95 -27.12 -14.93 -20.54
N LYS A 96 -26.09 -15.08 -21.38
CA LYS A 96 -26.25 -14.97 -22.85
C LYS A 96 -26.06 -16.25 -23.68
N PHE A 97 -25.75 -17.40 -23.09
CA PHE A 97 -25.38 -18.61 -23.86
C PHE A 97 -26.22 -19.88 -23.61
N VAL A 98 -27.43 -19.77 -23.06
CA VAL A 98 -28.32 -20.95 -22.90
C VAL A 98 -29.77 -20.60 -23.27
N GLY A 99 -30.00 -20.44 -24.58
CA GLY A 99 -31.34 -20.25 -25.15
C GLY A 99 -31.58 -21.03 -26.44
N GLY A 100 -30.78 -22.08 -26.71
CA GLY A 100 -30.87 -22.85 -27.93
C GLY A 100 -30.73 -24.34 -27.68
N ILE A 101 -31.67 -24.95 -26.94
CA ILE A 101 -32.08 -26.37 -27.04
C ILE A 101 -33.18 -26.65 -26.00
N ALA A 102 -34.44 -26.68 -26.44
CA ALA A 102 -35.48 -27.54 -25.86
C ALA A 102 -36.70 -27.54 -26.80
N GLN A 103 -36.78 -28.62 -27.58
CA GLN A 103 -37.95 -29.33 -28.12
C GLN A 103 -38.99 -28.57 -28.97
#